data_AF-A0A662S9Q4-F1
#
_entry.id   AF-A0A662S9Q4-F1
#
_cell.length_a   1.000
_cell.length_b   1.000
_cell.length_c   1.000
_cell.angle_alpha   90.00
_cell.angle_beta   90.00
_cell.angle_gamma   90.00
#
_symmetry.space_group_name_H-M   'P 1'
#
loop_
_entity.id
_entity.type
_entity.pdbx_description
1 polymer ?
#
loop_
_entity_poly.entity_id
_entity_poly.type
_entity_poly.pdbx_seq_one_letter_code
_entity_poly.pdbx_strand_id
1 'polypeptide(L)'
;MLSLLKGEGGTNFIAWGITGSGSFIRKSFEVLKRIKERYGVKITTYASRAGEEVARMYGILDRIGEISPGRHYEELITEDVAGASCTYSGRFMLGRYRLLVIAPATSNTVAKIVYGISDTIITTIASQALKGGVPIIILPSDATEETEVPCYIDRERCTNCMECIDKCPFGAISELNCIPILDLMKCHGCRVCELTCPEKAIFCFQKAKIKIREIDRENIEHLREMEGVTVVESPDQLEDVIARTLGESY
;
A
#
# COMPACT_ATOMS: atom_id res chain seq x y z
N MET A 1 27.81 -21.23 15.90
CA MET A 1 26.51 -21.49 16.54
C MET A 1 25.44 -20.54 15.99
N LEU A 2 25.22 -20.57 14.67
CA LEU A 2 24.26 -19.69 13.97
C LEU A 2 23.61 -20.41 12.75
N SER A 3 23.82 -21.72 12.61
CA SER A 3 23.35 -22.51 11.46
C SER A 3 22.16 -23.44 11.80
N LEU A 4 21.45 -23.21 12.90
CA LEU A 4 20.39 -24.12 13.40
C LEU A 4 18.97 -23.52 13.43
N LEU A 5 18.73 -22.41 12.72
CA LEU A 5 17.37 -21.82 12.56
C LEU A 5 16.93 -21.67 11.09
N LYS A 6 17.61 -22.33 10.14
CA LYS A 6 16.98 -22.58 8.83
C LYS A 6 16.13 -23.82 8.97
N GLY A 7 14.88 -23.64 9.40
CA GLY A 7 13.88 -24.69 9.31
C GLY A 7 13.81 -25.17 7.87
N GLU A 8 14.19 -26.42 7.64
CA GLU A 8 13.96 -27.13 6.39
C GLU A 8 12.44 -27.24 6.20
N GLY A 9 11.91 -26.40 5.31
CA GLY A 9 10.49 -26.12 5.14
C GLY A 9 10.21 -24.62 5.21
N GLY A 10 10.68 -23.87 4.22
CA GLY A 10 10.53 -22.42 4.16
C GLY A 10 9.07 -22.01 4.37
N THR A 11 8.82 -21.19 5.38
CA THR A 11 7.46 -20.73 5.72
C THR A 11 6.83 -20.03 4.51
N ASN A 12 5.59 -20.40 4.18
CA ASN A 12 4.86 -19.85 3.02
C ASN A 12 4.27 -18.45 3.31
N PHE A 13 5.00 -17.62 4.07
CA PHE A 13 4.50 -16.36 4.62
C PHE A 13 5.22 -15.17 3.99
N ILE A 14 4.44 -14.20 3.54
CA ILE A 14 4.90 -12.92 2.99
C ILE A 14 4.35 -11.80 3.88
N ALA A 15 5.13 -10.75 4.04
CA ALA A 15 4.65 -9.49 4.59
C ALA A 15 4.44 -8.48 3.47
N TRP A 16 3.33 -7.76 3.50
CA TRP A 16 3.03 -6.66 2.58
C TRP A 16 2.86 -5.36 3.35
N GLY A 17 3.68 -4.36 3.04
CA GLY A 17 3.62 -3.01 3.57
C GLY A 17 2.91 -2.04 2.63
N ILE A 18 1.94 -1.29 3.17
CA ILE A 18 1.22 -0.21 2.49
C ILE A 18 1.61 1.13 3.10
N THR A 19 1.94 2.09 2.25
CA THR A 19 2.21 3.48 2.64
C THR A 19 1.18 4.43 2.05
N GLY A 20 1.19 5.70 2.47
CA GLY A 20 0.18 6.70 2.10
C GLY A 20 0.29 7.23 0.68
N SER A 21 0.20 6.36 -0.33
CA SER A 21 0.22 6.73 -1.74
C SER A 21 -0.93 6.07 -2.50
N GLY A 22 -1.63 6.86 -3.32
CA GLY A 22 -2.63 6.37 -4.25
C GLY A 22 -2.04 5.73 -5.51
N SER A 23 -0.78 6.06 -5.84
CA SER A 23 -0.09 5.49 -6.99
C SER A 23 0.03 3.97 -6.81
N PHE A 24 -0.37 3.23 -7.83
CA PHE A 24 -0.32 1.76 -7.89
C PHE A 24 -1.12 0.97 -6.84
N ILE A 25 -1.65 1.57 -5.77
CA ILE A 25 -2.24 0.84 -4.64
C ILE A 25 -3.28 -0.21 -5.04
N ARG A 26 -4.19 0.15 -5.96
CA ARG A 26 -5.23 -0.75 -6.46
C ARG A 26 -4.65 -1.90 -7.29
N LYS A 27 -3.64 -1.62 -8.12
CA LYS A 27 -2.97 -2.63 -8.94
C LYS A 27 -2.09 -3.56 -8.08
N SER A 28 -1.37 -3.01 -7.10
CA SER A 28 -0.57 -3.78 -6.15
C SER A 28 -1.43 -4.74 -5.33
N PHE A 29 -2.61 -4.31 -4.90
CA PHE A 29 -3.59 -5.20 -4.26
C PHE A 29 -3.98 -6.37 -5.18
N GLU A 30 -4.34 -6.11 -6.44
CA GLU A 30 -4.73 -7.18 -7.37
C GLU A 30 -3.57 -8.13 -7.68
N VAL A 31 -2.33 -7.63 -7.78
CA VAL A 31 -1.12 -8.48 -7.91
C VAL A 31 -0.99 -9.41 -6.72
N LEU A 32 -1.05 -8.89 -5.49
CA LEU A 32 -0.87 -9.71 -4.29
C LEU A 32 -2.00 -10.71 -4.07
N LYS A 33 -3.23 -10.35 -4.47
CA LYS A 33 -4.34 -11.29 -4.53
C LYS A 33 -4.03 -12.45 -5.48
N ARG A 34 -3.59 -12.16 -6.71
CA ARG A 34 -3.19 -13.22 -7.67
C ARG A 34 -2.04 -14.08 -7.15
N ILE A 35 -1.02 -13.47 -6.53
CA ILE A 35 0.09 -14.20 -5.89
C ILE A 35 -0.42 -15.14 -4.79
N LYS A 36 -1.31 -14.65 -3.92
CA LYS A 36 -1.93 -15.44 -2.85
C LYS A 36 -2.67 -16.66 -3.41
N GLU A 37 -3.50 -16.43 -4.42
CA GLU A 37 -4.31 -17.49 -5.06
C GLU A 37 -3.44 -18.49 -5.81
N ARG A 38 -2.43 -18.03 -6.55
CA ARG A 38 -1.55 -18.87 -7.37
C ARG A 38 -0.60 -19.72 -6.52
N TYR A 39 0.01 -19.15 -5.48
CA TYR A 39 1.07 -19.81 -4.71
C TYR A 39 0.63 -20.31 -3.32
N GLY A 40 -0.64 -20.08 -2.95
CA GLY A 40 -1.17 -20.49 -1.64
C GLY A 40 -0.44 -19.85 -0.45
N VAL A 41 0.21 -18.71 -0.67
CA VAL A 41 0.97 -17.98 0.37
C VAL A 41 0.03 -17.31 1.35
N LYS A 42 0.47 -17.18 2.61
CA LYS A 42 -0.20 -16.33 3.59
C LYS A 42 0.45 -14.95 3.59
N ILE A 43 -0.37 -13.91 3.59
CA ILE A 43 0.09 -12.53 3.47
C ILE A 43 -0.38 -11.76 4.70
N THR A 44 0.57 -11.32 5.52
CA THR A 44 0.29 -10.35 6.59
C THR A 44 0.41 -8.95 6.00
N THR A 45 -0.64 -8.14 6.15
CA THR A 45 -0.63 -6.75 5.71
C THR A 45 -0.21 -5.85 6.86
N TYR A 46 0.76 -4.97 6.60
CA TYR A 46 1.19 -3.88 7.47
C TYR A 46 0.80 -2.56 6.80
N ALA A 47 0.18 -1.65 7.53
CA ALA A 47 -0.16 -0.33 7.00
C ALA A 47 0.33 0.75 7.95
N SER A 48 1.09 1.73 7.43
CA SER A 48 1.33 2.95 8.19
C SER A 48 0.02 3.71 8.39
N ARG A 49 -0.02 4.66 9.32
CA ARG A 49 -1.23 5.48 9.53
C ARG A 49 -1.74 6.11 8.23
N ALA A 50 -0.85 6.75 7.48
CA ALA A 50 -1.19 7.30 6.16
C ALA A 50 -1.55 6.21 5.14
N GLY A 51 -0.92 5.03 5.22
CA GLY A 51 -1.25 3.90 4.37
C GLY A 51 -2.65 3.35 4.61
N GLU A 52 -3.11 3.32 5.86
CA GLU A 52 -4.47 2.90 6.22
C GLU A 52 -5.51 3.90 5.70
N GLU A 53 -5.28 5.20 5.90
CA GLU A 53 -6.14 6.27 5.43
C GLU A 53 -6.29 6.23 3.90
N VAL A 54 -5.17 6.09 3.18
CA VAL A 54 -5.17 5.98 1.72
C VAL A 54 -5.78 4.65 1.25
N ALA A 55 -5.48 3.53 1.89
CA ALA A 55 -6.11 2.26 1.54
C ALA A 55 -7.64 2.32 1.66
N ARG A 56 -8.18 3.04 2.65
CA ARG A 56 -9.62 3.28 2.80
C ARG A 56 -10.16 4.12 1.63
N MET A 57 -9.54 5.26 1.36
CA MET A 57 -9.93 6.17 0.27
C MET A 57 -9.99 5.50 -1.12
N TYR A 58 -9.16 4.48 -1.33
CA TYR A 58 -9.06 3.74 -2.60
C TYR A 58 -9.85 2.41 -2.60
N GLY A 59 -10.67 2.16 -1.57
CA GLY A 59 -11.52 0.97 -1.46
C GLY A 59 -10.77 -0.34 -1.23
N ILE A 60 -9.49 -0.25 -0.84
CA ILE A 60 -8.62 -1.40 -0.58
C ILE A 60 -8.84 -1.93 0.83
N LEU A 61 -9.07 -1.05 1.80
CA LEU A 61 -9.26 -1.47 3.18
C LEU A 61 -10.51 -2.36 3.35
N ASP A 62 -11.60 -2.05 2.66
CA ASP A 62 -12.84 -2.85 2.69
C ASP A 62 -12.67 -4.25 2.09
N ARG A 63 -11.70 -4.38 1.18
CA ARG A 63 -11.37 -5.63 0.47
C ARG A 63 -10.18 -6.37 1.07
N ILE A 64 -9.57 -5.82 2.12
CA ILE A 64 -8.31 -6.35 2.66
C ILE A 64 -8.46 -7.79 3.18
N GLY A 65 -9.67 -8.19 3.59
CA GLY A 65 -9.99 -9.55 4.02
C GLY A 65 -9.80 -10.61 2.92
N GLU A 66 -9.76 -10.22 1.64
CA GLU A 66 -9.41 -11.12 0.52
C GLU A 66 -7.94 -11.57 0.62
N ILE A 67 -7.08 -10.73 1.19
CA ILE A 67 -5.63 -10.98 1.35
C ILE A 67 -5.29 -11.40 2.78
N SER A 68 -5.82 -10.67 3.76
CA SER A 68 -5.51 -10.78 5.18
C SER A 68 -6.79 -10.86 6.02
N PRO A 69 -7.50 -12.02 6.04
CA PRO A 69 -8.75 -12.21 6.78
C PRO A 69 -8.62 -12.25 8.32
N GLY A 70 -7.44 -11.98 8.89
CA GLY A 70 -7.23 -11.98 10.35
C GLY A 70 -6.77 -13.32 10.94
N ARG A 71 -6.46 -14.31 10.11
CA ARG A 71 -5.88 -15.59 10.57
C ARG A 71 -4.38 -15.44 10.84
N HIS A 72 -3.78 -16.49 11.41
CA HIS A 72 -2.36 -16.51 11.69
C HIS A 72 -1.50 -16.30 10.42
N TYR A 73 -0.67 -15.24 10.42
CA TYR A 73 0.11 -14.73 9.27
C TYR A 73 -0.73 -14.16 8.12
N GLU A 74 -1.99 -13.86 8.38
CA GLU A 74 -2.94 -13.21 7.49
C GLU A 74 -3.62 -12.04 8.20
N GLU A 75 -2.94 -11.38 9.13
CA GLU A 75 -3.46 -10.24 9.87
C GLU A 75 -3.33 -8.92 9.09
N LEU A 76 -4.22 -7.96 9.36
CA LEU A 76 -3.99 -6.54 9.09
C LEU A 76 -3.41 -5.92 10.36
N ILE A 77 -2.19 -5.40 10.27
CA ILE A 77 -1.45 -4.79 11.37
C ILE A 77 -1.26 -3.32 11.03
N THR A 78 -1.99 -2.45 11.73
CA THR A 78 -1.87 -0.99 11.62
C THR A 78 -1.01 -0.45 12.77
N GLU A 79 -0.65 0.84 12.72
CA GLU A 79 0.09 1.48 13.81
C GLU A 79 -0.70 1.48 15.13
N ASP A 80 -2.04 1.59 15.07
CA ASP A 80 -2.90 1.51 16.26
C ASP A 80 -2.87 0.12 16.90
N VAL A 81 -2.73 -0.95 16.10
CA VAL A 81 -2.63 -2.33 16.59
C VAL A 81 -1.22 -2.66 17.08
N ALA A 82 -0.20 -2.21 16.36
CA ALA A 82 1.19 -2.57 16.63
C ALA A 82 1.84 -1.74 17.74
N GLY A 83 1.30 -0.54 18.00
CA GLY A 83 1.91 0.46 18.86
C GLY A 83 3.24 1.00 18.30
N ALA A 84 3.83 1.98 18.99
CA ALA A 84 5.04 2.66 18.53
C ALA A 84 6.26 1.72 18.38
N SER A 85 6.34 0.65 19.18
CA SER A 85 7.46 -0.29 19.15
C SER A 85 7.34 -1.38 18.07
N CYS A 86 6.18 -1.51 17.42
CA CYS A 86 5.87 -2.55 16.43
C CYS A 86 6.45 -3.93 16.79
N THR A 87 5.95 -4.55 17.87
CA THR A 87 6.49 -5.84 18.37
C THR A 87 6.39 -6.98 17.36
N TYR A 88 5.43 -6.91 16.45
CA TYR A 88 5.27 -7.83 15.31
C TYR A 88 6.50 -7.90 14.39
N SER A 89 7.33 -6.85 14.37
CA SER A 89 8.54 -6.81 13.55
C SER A 89 9.59 -7.87 13.95
N GLY A 90 9.51 -8.42 15.17
CA GLY A 90 10.35 -9.54 15.60
C GLY A 90 10.18 -10.81 14.73
N ARG A 91 9.05 -10.94 14.02
CA ARG A 91 8.80 -12.05 13.07
C ARG A 91 9.87 -12.10 11.94
N PHE A 92 10.42 -10.95 11.53
CA PHE A 92 11.46 -10.89 10.50
C PHE A 92 12.79 -11.44 11.01
N MET A 93 13.21 -11.05 12.22
CA MET A 93 14.44 -11.56 12.85
C MET A 93 14.40 -13.07 13.13
N LEU A 94 13.20 -13.61 13.35
CA LEU A 94 12.97 -15.04 13.52
C LEU A 94 12.87 -15.82 12.20
N GLY A 95 13.10 -15.17 11.05
CA GLY A 95 13.03 -15.80 9.73
C GLY A 95 11.64 -16.36 9.38
N ARG A 96 10.57 -15.75 9.91
CA ARG A 96 9.19 -16.24 9.70
C ARG A 96 8.61 -15.81 8.36
N TYR A 97 9.03 -14.66 7.85
CA TYR A 97 8.65 -14.19 6.53
C TYR A 97 9.74 -14.55 5.52
N ARG A 98 9.32 -15.08 4.37
CA ARG A 98 10.20 -15.36 3.23
C ARG A 98 10.56 -14.08 2.47
N LEU A 99 9.66 -13.10 2.48
CA LEU A 99 9.72 -11.90 1.66
C LEU A 99 8.95 -10.76 2.34
N LEU A 100 9.49 -9.55 2.25
CA LEU A 100 8.76 -8.31 2.50
C LEU A 100 8.51 -7.59 1.18
N VAL A 101 7.26 -7.24 0.91
CA VAL A 101 6.88 -6.38 -0.22
C VAL A 101 6.42 -5.05 0.33
N ILE A 102 6.92 -3.92 -0.14
CA ILE A 102 6.42 -2.58 0.20
C ILE A 102 5.87 -1.94 -1.08
N ALA A 103 4.55 -1.93 -1.22
CA ALA A 103 3.89 -1.51 -2.46
C ALA A 103 2.50 -0.94 -2.18
N PRO A 104 2.27 0.37 -2.41
CA PRO A 104 3.24 1.37 -2.83
C PRO A 104 4.12 1.86 -1.67
N ALA A 105 5.31 2.37 -2.00
CA ALA A 105 6.21 3.10 -1.10
C ALA A 105 6.24 4.59 -1.46
N THR A 106 5.79 5.48 -0.57
CA THR A 106 5.89 6.94 -0.75
C THR A 106 7.34 7.40 -0.81
N SER A 107 7.63 8.54 -1.45
CA SER A 107 8.94 9.23 -1.36
C SER A 107 9.39 9.43 0.09
N ASN A 108 8.47 9.78 0.99
CA ASN A 108 8.76 9.89 2.43
C ASN A 108 9.25 8.56 3.02
N THR A 109 8.59 7.43 2.72
CA THR A 109 9.05 6.12 3.18
C THR A 109 10.37 5.71 2.54
N VAL A 110 10.54 5.92 1.23
CA VAL A 110 11.77 5.62 0.51
C VAL A 110 12.95 6.38 1.11
N ALA A 111 12.81 7.69 1.30
CA ALA A 111 13.84 8.51 1.95
C ALA A 111 14.14 7.98 3.36
N LYS A 112 13.13 7.71 4.18
CA LYS A 112 13.36 7.16 5.53
C LYS A 112 14.15 5.85 5.51
N ILE A 113 13.86 4.93 4.59
CA ILE A 113 14.59 3.67 4.44
C ILE A 113 16.05 3.93 4.04
N VAL A 114 16.29 4.77 3.03
CA VAL A 114 17.63 5.14 2.56
C VAL A 114 18.48 5.75 3.67
N TYR A 115 17.90 6.65 4.47
CA TYR A 115 18.59 7.29 5.59
C TYR A 115 18.54 6.49 6.90
N GLY A 116 18.02 5.26 6.90
CA GLY A 116 17.98 4.38 8.06
C GLY A 116 17.02 4.80 9.18
N ILE A 117 16.08 5.69 8.90
CA ILE A 117 15.03 6.13 9.83
C ILE A 117 13.96 5.02 9.91
N SER A 118 13.63 4.61 11.14
CA SER A 118 12.67 3.53 11.43
C SER A 118 11.63 3.95 12.48
N ASP A 119 10.86 4.99 12.15
CA ASP A 119 9.88 5.65 13.05
C ASP A 119 8.41 5.41 12.66
N THR A 120 8.17 4.61 11.61
CA THR A 120 6.83 4.14 11.21
C THR A 120 6.81 2.63 11.20
N ILE A 121 5.62 2.02 11.19
CA ILE A 121 5.52 0.56 11.13
C ILE A 121 6.23 -0.02 9.89
N ILE A 122 6.10 0.66 8.74
CA ILE A 122 6.68 0.22 7.45
C ILE A 122 8.20 0.33 7.45
N THR A 123 8.74 1.45 7.95
CA THR A 123 10.20 1.65 8.01
C THR A 123 10.83 0.76 9.08
N THR A 124 10.10 0.46 10.16
CA THR A 124 10.51 -0.51 11.18
C THR A 124 10.60 -1.92 10.61
N ILE A 125 9.55 -2.43 9.95
CA ILE A 125 9.61 -3.78 9.35
C ILE A 125 10.66 -3.87 8.24
N ALA A 126 10.90 -2.79 7.48
CA ALA A 126 11.98 -2.75 6.51
C ALA A 126 13.35 -2.89 7.18
N SER A 127 13.63 -2.10 8.24
CA SER A 127 14.87 -2.20 9.01
C SER A 127 15.07 -3.60 9.62
N GLN A 128 14.01 -4.20 10.15
CA GLN A 128 14.08 -5.55 10.74
C GLN A 128 14.23 -6.65 9.68
N ALA A 129 13.62 -6.50 8.50
CA ALA A 129 13.81 -7.41 7.39
C ALA A 129 15.27 -7.42 6.92
N LEU A 130 15.88 -6.24 6.72
CA LEU A 130 17.30 -6.13 6.37
C LEU A 130 18.21 -6.77 7.42
N LYS A 131 18.00 -6.47 8.71
CA LYS A 131 18.77 -7.07 9.82
C LYS A 131 18.59 -8.59 9.93
N GLY A 132 17.40 -9.08 9.60
CA GLY A 132 17.07 -10.51 9.60
C GLY A 132 17.49 -11.25 8.33
N GLY A 133 18.03 -10.55 7.31
CA GLY A 133 18.37 -11.14 6.01
C GLY A 133 17.13 -11.58 5.21
N VAL A 134 15.97 -11.00 5.47
CA VAL A 134 14.74 -11.23 4.70
C VAL A 134 14.76 -10.28 3.49
N PRO A 135 14.66 -10.80 2.25
CA PRO A 135 14.67 -9.97 1.05
C PRO A 135 13.45 -9.03 1.02
N ILE A 136 13.67 -7.83 0.49
CA ILE A 136 12.65 -6.79 0.36
C ILE A 136 12.44 -6.45 -1.11
N ILE A 137 11.19 -6.38 -1.56
CA ILE A 137 10.81 -5.78 -2.84
C ILE A 137 10.07 -4.48 -2.56
N ILE A 138 10.48 -3.39 -3.21
CA ILE A 138 9.88 -2.07 -3.01
C ILE A 138 9.38 -1.55 -4.36
N LEU A 139 8.12 -1.13 -4.41
CA LEU A 139 7.53 -0.38 -5.54
C LEU A 139 7.37 1.09 -5.14
N PRO A 140 8.31 1.98 -5.52
CA PRO A 140 8.20 3.41 -5.26
C PRO A 140 7.00 4.02 -5.98
N SER A 141 6.33 4.95 -5.31
CA SER A 141 5.20 5.70 -5.88
C SER A 141 5.63 6.60 -7.03
N ASP A 142 6.88 7.05 -6.98
CA ASP A 142 7.53 7.91 -7.98
C ASP A 142 8.23 7.10 -9.08
N ALA A 143 7.95 5.80 -9.21
CA ALA A 143 8.37 5.02 -10.36
C ALA A 143 7.59 5.36 -11.66
N THR A 144 6.61 6.26 -11.56
CA THR A 144 5.79 6.72 -12.67
C THR A 144 5.51 8.22 -12.54
N GLU A 145 5.32 8.89 -13.68
CA GLU A 145 4.87 10.28 -13.75
C GLU A 145 3.34 10.41 -13.78
N GLU A 146 2.61 9.32 -13.51
CA GLU A 146 1.15 9.30 -13.41
C GLU A 146 0.68 8.86 -12.02
N THR A 147 -0.33 9.52 -11.47
CA THR A 147 -1.01 9.10 -10.23
C THR A 147 -2.52 9.10 -10.40
N GLU A 148 -3.23 8.36 -9.57
CA GLU A 148 -4.70 8.40 -9.50
C GLU A 148 -5.09 9.31 -8.33
N VAL A 149 -5.79 10.42 -8.60
CA VAL A 149 -6.27 11.30 -7.53
C VAL A 149 -7.46 10.68 -6.81
N PRO A 150 -7.61 10.90 -5.49
CA PRO A 150 -8.80 10.45 -4.78
C PRO A 150 -10.05 11.13 -5.34
N CYS A 151 -11.23 10.66 -4.90
CA CYS A 151 -12.48 11.26 -5.35
C CYS A 151 -12.51 12.77 -5.06
N TYR A 152 -13.01 13.57 -5.99
CA TYR A 152 -13.21 15.01 -5.79
C TYR A 152 -14.44 15.50 -6.56
N ILE A 153 -14.94 16.68 -6.16
CA ILE A 153 -16.09 17.35 -6.78
C ILE A 153 -15.56 18.56 -7.56
N ASP A 154 -15.74 18.54 -8.88
CA ASP A 154 -15.49 19.67 -9.76
C ASP A 154 -16.56 20.76 -9.51
N ARG A 155 -16.11 21.88 -8.96
CA ARG A 155 -16.98 23.00 -8.58
C ARG A 155 -17.53 23.77 -9.77
N GLU A 156 -16.88 23.71 -10.92
CA GLU A 156 -17.34 24.41 -12.11
C GLU A 156 -18.52 23.68 -12.76
N ARG A 157 -18.61 22.36 -12.57
CA ARG A 157 -19.70 21.52 -13.10
C ARG A 157 -20.82 21.25 -12.09
N CYS A 158 -20.54 21.38 -10.80
CA CYS A 158 -21.49 21.02 -9.76
C CYS A 158 -22.63 22.05 -9.67
N THR A 159 -23.87 21.58 -9.79
CA THR A 159 -25.10 22.39 -9.65
C THR A 159 -25.64 22.42 -8.22
N ASN A 160 -24.92 21.85 -7.25
CA ASN A 160 -25.35 21.73 -5.84
C ASN A 160 -26.71 21.03 -5.65
N CYS A 161 -27.03 20.03 -6.49
CA CYS A 161 -28.28 19.27 -6.41
C CYS A 161 -28.40 18.33 -5.20
N MET A 162 -27.32 18.13 -4.44
CA MET A 162 -27.20 17.28 -3.24
C MET A 162 -27.45 15.78 -3.41
N GLU A 163 -27.73 15.27 -4.61
CA GLU A 163 -27.98 13.84 -4.85
C GLU A 163 -26.82 12.93 -4.40
N CYS A 164 -25.58 13.43 -4.49
CA CYS A 164 -24.39 12.73 -4.02
C CYS A 164 -24.35 12.52 -2.50
N ILE A 165 -24.99 13.39 -1.71
CA ILE A 165 -25.09 13.26 -0.26
C ILE A 165 -26.03 12.08 0.07
N ASP A 166 -27.23 12.08 -0.52
CA ASP A 166 -28.26 11.07 -0.26
C ASP A 166 -27.83 9.66 -0.65
N LYS A 167 -27.02 9.53 -1.71
CA LYS A 167 -26.55 8.23 -2.20
C LYS A 167 -25.25 7.75 -1.56
N CYS A 168 -24.57 8.55 -0.75
CA CYS A 168 -23.30 8.13 -0.15
C CYS A 168 -23.54 7.14 1.01
N PRO A 169 -23.18 5.84 0.87
CA PRO A 169 -23.48 4.85 1.91
C PRO A 169 -22.61 5.01 3.16
N PHE A 170 -21.52 5.77 3.07
CA PHE A 170 -20.55 5.98 4.16
C PHE A 170 -20.70 7.35 4.83
N GLY A 171 -21.63 8.20 4.38
CA GLY A 171 -21.77 9.57 4.91
C GLY A 171 -20.51 10.42 4.70
N ALA A 172 -19.78 10.17 3.62
CA ALA A 172 -18.53 10.88 3.30
C ALA A 172 -18.77 12.26 2.67
N ILE A 173 -20.00 12.56 2.23
CA ILE A 173 -20.34 13.85 1.62
C ILE A 173 -21.34 14.56 2.53
N SER A 174 -21.06 15.80 2.88
CA SER A 174 -21.89 16.65 3.74
C SER A 174 -22.15 18.01 3.12
N GLU A 175 -23.25 18.66 3.46
CA GLU A 175 -23.53 20.03 3.01
C GLU A 175 -22.85 21.06 3.93
N LEU A 176 -22.20 22.05 3.32
CA LEU A 176 -21.75 23.27 4.00
C LEU A 176 -22.08 24.48 3.11
N ASN A 177 -22.90 25.42 3.62
CA ASN A 177 -23.32 26.62 2.88
C ASN A 177 -23.93 26.30 1.50
N CYS A 178 -24.82 25.30 1.44
CA CYS A 178 -25.44 24.86 0.18
C CYS A 178 -24.43 24.34 -0.86
N ILE A 179 -23.28 23.83 -0.41
CA ILE A 179 -22.24 23.23 -1.25
C ILE A 179 -21.91 21.83 -0.71
N PRO A 180 -21.88 20.78 -1.56
CA PRO A 180 -21.51 19.44 -1.11
C PRO A 180 -20.00 19.37 -0.88
N ILE A 181 -19.55 19.01 0.32
CA ILE A 181 -18.14 18.83 0.69
C ILE A 181 -17.87 17.33 0.86
N LEU A 182 -16.83 16.82 0.21
CA LEU A 182 -16.37 15.45 0.36
C LEU A 182 -15.29 15.38 1.45
N ASP A 183 -15.58 14.64 2.52
CA ASP A 183 -14.62 14.23 3.54
C ASP A 183 -13.91 12.95 3.09
N LEU A 184 -12.67 13.11 2.65
CA LEU A 184 -11.83 12.01 2.20
C LEU A 184 -11.52 10.99 3.31
N MET A 185 -11.50 11.40 4.58
CA MET A 185 -11.20 10.49 5.69
C MET A 185 -12.29 9.45 5.93
N LYS A 186 -13.53 9.79 5.52
CA LYS A 186 -14.70 8.91 5.53
C LYS A 186 -14.97 8.27 4.17
N CYS A 187 -14.22 8.63 3.14
CA CYS A 187 -14.44 8.10 1.80
C CYS A 187 -13.88 6.68 1.69
N HIS A 188 -14.69 5.76 1.18
CA HIS A 188 -14.29 4.37 0.91
C HIS A 188 -14.01 4.11 -0.57
N GLY A 189 -13.99 5.14 -1.42
CA GLY A 189 -13.68 4.99 -2.84
C GLY A 189 -14.68 4.13 -3.63
N CYS A 190 -15.92 3.98 -3.16
CA CYS A 190 -16.95 3.12 -3.77
C CYS A 190 -17.53 3.63 -5.09
N ARG A 191 -17.27 4.90 -5.45
CA ARG A 191 -17.68 5.55 -6.72
C ARG A 191 -19.19 5.69 -6.95
N VAL A 192 -20.02 5.43 -5.93
CA VAL A 192 -21.48 5.62 -6.04
C VAL A 192 -21.83 7.06 -6.41
N CYS A 193 -21.15 8.04 -5.78
CA CYS A 193 -21.36 9.46 -6.07
C CYS A 193 -20.98 9.86 -7.50
N GLU A 194 -19.92 9.26 -8.07
CA GLU A 194 -19.52 9.46 -9.47
C GLU A 194 -20.60 8.95 -10.45
N LEU A 195 -21.19 7.78 -10.15
CA LEU A 195 -22.22 7.17 -11.00
C LEU A 195 -23.58 7.88 -10.92
N THR A 196 -23.91 8.43 -9.75
CA THR A 196 -25.18 9.12 -9.51
C THR A 196 -25.18 10.56 -10.03
N CYS A 197 -24.03 11.23 -10.08
CA CYS A 197 -23.99 12.66 -10.39
C CYS A 197 -24.54 12.96 -11.81
N PRO A 198 -25.67 13.68 -11.93
CA PRO A 198 -26.28 13.94 -13.25
C PRO A 198 -25.39 14.80 -14.15
N GLU A 199 -24.65 15.74 -13.54
CA GLU A 199 -23.73 16.66 -14.23
C GLU A 199 -22.34 16.06 -14.48
N LYS A 200 -22.07 14.82 -14.03
CA LYS A 200 -20.75 14.19 -14.08
C LYS A 200 -19.65 15.10 -13.50
N ALA A 201 -19.99 15.79 -12.39
CA ALA A 201 -19.13 16.71 -11.68
C ALA A 201 -18.23 16.00 -10.65
N ILE A 202 -18.41 14.71 -10.41
CA ILE A 202 -17.63 13.94 -9.43
C ILE A 202 -16.72 12.99 -10.18
N PHE A 203 -15.43 13.01 -9.86
CA PHE A 203 -14.43 12.15 -10.46
C PHE A 203 -13.76 11.32 -9.37
N CYS A 204 -13.57 10.03 -9.62
CA CYS A 204 -12.81 9.15 -8.73
C CYS A 204 -11.67 8.48 -9.50
N PHE A 205 -10.47 8.47 -8.91
CA PHE A 205 -9.30 7.81 -9.49
C PHE A 205 -8.91 8.34 -10.87
N GLN A 206 -9.14 9.64 -11.10
CA GLN A 206 -8.73 10.28 -12.34
C GLN A 206 -7.20 10.31 -12.40
N LYS A 207 -6.64 9.99 -13.57
CA LYS A 207 -5.19 10.09 -13.77
C LYS A 207 -4.75 11.55 -13.82
N ALA A 208 -3.72 11.87 -13.05
CA ALA A 208 -3.02 13.14 -13.08
C ALA A 208 -1.54 12.92 -13.37
N LYS A 209 -0.94 13.83 -14.15
CA LYS A 209 0.50 13.84 -14.35
C LYS A 209 1.18 14.54 -13.18
N ILE A 210 2.27 13.95 -12.70
CA ILE A 210 3.09 14.50 -11.63
C ILE A 210 4.51 14.74 -12.12
N LYS A 211 5.19 15.70 -11.51
CA LYS A 211 6.62 15.93 -11.74
C LYS A 211 7.38 15.37 -10.55
N ILE A 212 8.21 14.36 -10.81
CA ILE A 212 9.09 13.77 -9.80
C ILE A 212 10.22 14.76 -9.50
N ARG A 213 10.51 15.01 -8.21
CA ARG A 213 11.60 15.88 -7.79
C ARG A 213 12.93 15.13 -7.90
N GLU A 214 14.02 15.87 -8.10
CA GLU A 214 15.36 15.30 -8.22
C GLU A 214 15.74 14.44 -7.01
N ILE A 215 15.50 14.94 -5.80
CA ILE A 215 15.74 14.21 -4.55
C ILE A 215 14.98 12.87 -4.46
N ASP A 216 13.78 12.78 -5.03
CA ASP A 216 13.00 11.54 -5.00
C ASP A 216 13.65 10.50 -5.94
N ARG A 217 14.20 10.93 -7.09
CA ARG A 217 14.95 10.04 -8.00
C ARG A 217 16.26 9.57 -7.36
N GLU A 218 17.03 10.49 -6.77
CA GLU A 218 18.28 10.16 -6.08
C GLU A 218 18.06 9.12 -4.97
N ASN A 219 17.01 9.29 -4.16
CA ASN A 219 16.69 8.32 -3.13
C ASN A 219 16.29 6.96 -3.71
N ILE A 220 15.61 6.90 -4.86
CA ILE A 220 15.32 5.63 -5.53
C ILE A 220 16.62 4.96 -6.01
N GLU A 221 17.59 5.72 -6.54
CA GLU A 221 18.88 5.16 -6.93
C GLU A 221 19.66 4.61 -5.73
N HIS A 222 19.75 5.36 -4.63
CA HIS A 222 20.36 4.86 -3.39
C HIS A 222 19.65 3.61 -2.87
N LEU A 223 18.31 3.56 -2.99
CA LEU A 223 17.53 2.39 -2.59
C LEU A 223 17.89 1.13 -3.41
N ARG A 224 18.23 1.29 -4.71
CA ARG A 224 18.67 0.18 -5.57
C ARG A 224 20.04 -0.38 -5.18
N GLU A 225 20.89 0.44 -4.55
CA GLU A 225 22.24 0.04 -4.11
C GLU A 225 22.22 -0.71 -2.77
N MET A 226 21.11 -0.68 -2.03
CA MET A 226 21.00 -1.33 -0.72
C MET A 226 20.97 -2.86 -0.83
N GLU A 227 21.85 -3.53 -0.07
CA GLU A 227 21.88 -4.99 0.00
C GLU A 227 20.54 -5.56 0.51
N GLY A 228 20.02 -6.58 -0.16
CA GLY A 228 18.75 -7.23 0.19
C GLY A 228 17.50 -6.50 -0.28
N VAL A 229 17.63 -5.38 -1.00
CA VAL A 229 16.51 -4.63 -1.58
C VAL A 229 16.44 -4.82 -3.10
N THR A 230 15.26 -5.14 -3.61
CA THR A 230 14.93 -5.10 -5.04
C THR A 230 13.92 -3.99 -5.29
N VAL A 231 14.27 -3.01 -6.11
CA VAL A 231 13.32 -1.95 -6.54
C VAL A 231 12.65 -2.36 -7.84
N VAL A 232 11.33 -2.23 -7.90
CA VAL A 232 10.51 -2.45 -9.10
C VAL A 232 9.80 -1.16 -9.51
N GLU A 233 9.47 -1.05 -10.80
CA GLU A 233 8.96 0.17 -11.42
C GLU A 233 7.48 0.08 -11.79
N SER A 234 6.91 -1.14 -11.77
CA SER A 234 5.52 -1.37 -12.09
C SER A 234 4.92 -2.54 -11.28
N PRO A 235 3.58 -2.61 -11.16
CA PRO A 235 2.89 -3.77 -10.61
C PRO A 235 3.16 -5.06 -11.37
N ASP A 236 3.40 -4.99 -12.67
CA ASP A 236 3.68 -6.20 -13.48
C ASP A 236 5.08 -6.74 -13.14
N GLN A 237 6.08 -5.85 -13.07
CA GLN A 237 7.42 -6.24 -12.61
C GLN A 237 7.40 -6.73 -11.15
N LEU A 238 6.54 -6.15 -10.31
CA LEU A 238 6.32 -6.63 -8.95
C LEU A 238 5.85 -8.09 -8.93
N GLU A 239 4.87 -8.45 -9.76
CA GLU A 239 4.38 -9.84 -9.89
C GLU A 239 5.53 -10.78 -10.32
N ASP A 240 6.29 -10.40 -11.35
CA ASP A 240 7.39 -11.21 -11.89
C ASP A 240 8.52 -11.44 -10.88
N VAL A 241 8.89 -10.41 -10.12
CA VAL A 241 9.95 -10.52 -9.10
C VAL A 241 9.48 -11.37 -7.91
N ILE A 242 8.21 -11.22 -7.49
CA ILE A 242 7.63 -12.07 -6.45
C ILE A 242 7.62 -13.53 -6.90
N ALA A 243 7.14 -13.82 -8.11
CA ALA A 243 7.07 -15.17 -8.67
C ALA A 243 8.47 -15.85 -8.71
N ARG A 244 9.48 -15.14 -9.20
CA ARG A 244 10.88 -15.61 -9.19
C ARG A 244 11.40 -15.88 -7.78
N THR A 245 11.06 -15.01 -6.82
CA THR A 245 11.45 -15.18 -5.41
C THR A 245 10.77 -16.37 -4.75
N LEU A 246 9.55 -16.72 -5.17
CA LEU A 246 8.80 -17.87 -4.67
C LEU A 246 9.21 -19.20 -5.32
N GLY A 247 9.98 -19.17 -6.41
CA GLY A 247 10.61 -20.36 -6.98
C GLY A 247 10.11 -20.80 -8.36
N GLU A 248 9.46 -19.92 -9.13
CA GLU A 248 9.24 -20.14 -10.56
C GLU A 248 10.32 -19.38 -11.37
N SER A 249 11.27 -20.13 -11.94
CA SER A 249 12.03 -19.68 -13.10
C SER A 249 11.12 -19.81 -14.32
N TYR A 250 10.73 -18.70 -14.95
CA TYR A 250 10.12 -18.71 -16.28
C TYR A 250 11.07 -19.31 -17.33
#